data_AF-E8LQJ6-F1
#
_entry.id   AF-E8LQJ6-F1
#
_cell.length_a   1.000
_cell.length_b   1.000
_cell.length_c   1.000
_cell.angle_alpha   90.00
_cell.angle_beta   90.00
_cell.angle_gamma   90.00
#
_symmetry.space_group_name_H-M   'P 1'
#
loop_
_entity.id
_entity.type
_entity.pdbx_description
1 polymer ?
#
loop_
_entity_poly.entity_id
_entity_poly.type
_entity_poly.pdbx_seq_one_letter_code
_entity_poly.pdbx_strand_id
1 'polypeptide(L)' 'MQKMRTSEIIMPSATTEQSPQRASRLLKAYKHERTRQEVTEVELNRSKIVMIDENGNMKRVPILAEH' A
#
# COMPACT_ATOMS: atom_id res chain seq x y z
N MET A 1 -26.35 41.58 -13.87
CA MET A 1 -25.80 40.31 -14.38
C MET A 1 -24.40 40.12 -13.82
N GLN A 2 -24.25 39.23 -12.84
CA GLN A 2 -22.98 38.93 -12.18
C GLN A 2 -22.10 38.15 -13.17
N LYS A 3 -20.95 38.69 -13.60
CA LYS A 3 -19.98 37.94 -14.42
C LYS A 3 -19.37 36.83 -13.56
N MET A 4 -19.56 35.57 -13.95
CA MET A 4 -18.84 34.44 -13.34
C MET A 4 -17.34 34.64 -13.55
N ARG A 5 -16.56 34.59 -12.47
CA ARG A 5 -15.10 34.55 -12.56
C ARG A 5 -14.71 33.12 -12.89
N THR A 6 -14.16 32.91 -14.08
CA THR A 6 -13.56 31.62 -14.45
C THR A 6 -12.22 31.51 -13.75
N SER A 7 -12.10 30.56 -12.82
CA SER A 7 -10.81 30.20 -12.24
C SER A 7 -10.06 29.35 -13.26
N GLU A 8 -8.91 29.82 -13.73
CA GLU A 8 -8.03 29.04 -14.60
C GLU A 8 -7.07 28.21 -13.73
N ILE A 9 -7.04 26.90 -13.96
CA ILE A 9 -6.06 26.02 -13.33
C ILE A 9 -4.76 26.16 -14.13
N ILE A 10 -3.83 26.94 -13.61
CA ILE A 10 -2.48 27.04 -14.17
C ILE A 10 -1.73 25.78 -13.76
N MET A 11 -1.71 24.78 -14.64
CA MET A 11 -0.78 23.67 -14.52
C MET A 11 0.62 24.20 -14.81
N PRO A 12 1.59 24.10 -13.88
CA PRO A 12 2.97 24.43 -14.21
C PRO A 12 3.37 23.56 -15.41
N SER A 13 3.76 24.20 -16.51
CA SER A 13 4.30 23.51 -17.67
C SER A 13 5.45 22.65 -17.19
N ALA A 14 5.31 21.34 -17.39
CA ALA A 14 6.16 20.32 -16.78
C ALA A 14 7.63 20.52 -17.19
N THR A 15 8.32 21.41 -16.49
CA THR A 15 9.78 21.50 -16.48
C THR A 15 10.25 20.65 -15.31
N THR A 16 9.74 19.44 -15.25
CA THR A 16 10.40 18.38 -14.49
C THR A 16 10.90 17.48 -15.58
N GLU A 17 12.18 17.61 -15.91
CA GLU A 17 12.88 16.54 -16.60
C GLU A 17 12.70 15.30 -15.71
N GLN A 18 11.67 14.51 -16.01
CA GLN A 18 11.48 13.21 -15.41
C GLN A 18 12.66 12.41 -15.93
N SER A 19 13.76 12.42 -15.19
CA SER A 19 14.92 11.64 -15.58
C SER A 19 14.40 10.20 -15.74
N PRO A 20 14.62 9.56 -16.90
CA PRO A 20 14.08 8.23 -17.18
C PRO A 20 14.49 7.20 -16.10
N GLN A 21 15.58 7.50 -15.39
CA GLN A 21 16.08 6.77 -14.21
C GLN A 21 15.15 6.87 -12.98
N ARG A 22 14.50 8.02 -12.72
CA ARG A 22 13.59 8.17 -11.57
C ARG A 22 12.28 7.39 -11.80
N ALA A 23 11.70 7.49 -13.00
CA ALA A 23 10.48 6.78 -13.34
C ALA A 23 10.68 5.25 -13.32
N SER A 24 11.78 4.77 -13.88
CA SER A 24 12.13 3.34 -13.84
C SER A 24 12.39 2.82 -12.43
N ARG A 25 13.03 3.61 -11.56
CA ARG A 25 13.25 3.24 -10.14
C ARG A 25 11.93 3.10 -9.39
N LEU A 26 10.99 4.02 -9.57
CA LEU A 26 9.67 3.94 -8.94
C LEU A 26 8.88 2.74 -9.44
N LEU A 27 8.88 2.49 -10.75
CA LEU A 27 8.22 1.32 -11.34
C LEU A 27 8.80 0.01 -10.78
N LYS A 28 10.13 -0.09 -10.67
CA LYS A 28 10.80 -1.25 -10.10
C LYS A 28 10.44 -1.44 -8.62
N ALA A 29 10.47 -0.37 -7.83
CA ALA A 29 10.12 -0.40 -6.42
C ALA A 29 8.66 -0.83 -6.22
N TYR A 30 7.72 -0.27 -7.00
CA TYR A 30 6.32 -0.64 -6.96
C TYR A 30 6.10 -2.13 -7.27
N LYS A 31 6.68 -2.61 -8.37
CA LYS A 31 6.56 -4.04 -8.76
C LYS A 31 7.11 -4.96 -7.67
N HIS A 32 8.24 -4.60 -7.07
CA HIS A 32 8.85 -5.36 -5.99
C HIS A 32 7.95 -5.40 -4.76
N GLU A 33 7.47 -4.24 -4.30
CA GLU A 33 6.66 -4.15 -3.09
C GLU A 33 5.30 -4.84 -3.27
N ARG A 34 4.65 -4.70 -4.44
CA ARG A 34 3.41 -5.40 -4.75
C ARG A 34 3.55 -6.92 -4.60
N THR A 35 4.60 -7.50 -5.20
CA THR A 35 4.84 -8.95 -5.08
C THR A 35 5.18 -9.35 -3.64
N ARG A 36 5.94 -8.53 -2.91
CA ARG A 36 6.23 -8.79 -1.49
C ARG A 36 4.96 -8.79 -0.65
N GLN A 37 4.06 -7.84 -0.89
CA GLN A 37 2.79 -7.73 -0.21
C GLN A 37 1.89 -8.95 -0.49
N GLU A 38 1.74 -9.35 -1.76
CA GLU A 38 0.97 -10.56 -2.14
C GLU A 38 1.46 -11.80 -1.38
N VAL A 39 2.77 -12.04 -1.33
CA VAL A 39 3.35 -13.17 -0.59
C VAL A 39 3.08 -13.04 0.91
N THR A 40 3.26 -11.84 1.47
CA THR A 40 3.04 -11.59 2.90
C THR A 40 1.60 -11.86 3.29
N GLU A 41 0.63 -11.42 2.49
CA GLU A 41 -0.79 -11.65 2.74
C GLU A 41 -1.16 -13.13 2.67
N VAL A 42 -0.60 -13.89 1.73
CA VAL A 42 -0.79 -15.34 1.67
C VAL A 42 -0.24 -16.03 2.91
N GLU A 43 0.98 -15.68 3.33
CA GLU A 43 1.61 -16.29 4.50
C GLU A 43 0.88 -15.93 5.80
N LEU A 44 0.41 -14.68 5.95
CA LEU A 44 -0.42 -14.27 7.09
C LEU A 44 -1.76 -15.02 7.14
N ASN A 45 -2.41 -15.21 5.98
CA ASN A 45 -3.65 -15.99 5.90
C ASN A 45 -3.45 -17.48 6.24
N ARG A 46 -2.28 -18.05 5.90
CA ARG A 46 -1.95 -19.45 6.21
C ARG A 46 -1.47 -19.65 7.64
N SER A 47 -0.90 -18.61 8.24
CA SER A 47 -0.34 -18.66 9.59
C SER A 47 -1.42 -18.90 10.64
N LYS A 48 -1.20 -19.90 11.50
CA LYS A 48 -2.06 -20.20 12.65
C LYS A 48 -1.30 -19.87 13.92
N ILE A 49 -1.64 -18.74 14.54
CA ILE A 49 -1.10 -18.39 15.86
C ILE A 49 -2.00 -19.00 16.93
N VAL A 50 -1.39 -19.69 17.89
CA VAL A 50 -2.05 -20.30 19.04
C VAL A 50 -1.36 -19.79 20.29
N MET A 51 -2.15 -19.30 21.24
CA MET A 51 -1.71 -18.91 22.57
C MET A 51 -1.96 -20.06 23.53
N ILE A 52 -1.00 -20.34 24.42
CA ILE A 52 -1.14 -21.35 25.48
C ILE A 52 -1.32 -20.58 26.78
N ASP A 53 -2.43 -20.82 27.49
CA ASP A 53 -2.64 -20.22 28.81
C ASP A 53 -1.90 -20.99 29.93
N GLU A 54 -1.92 -20.45 31.13
CA GLU A 54 -1.28 -21.02 32.32
C GLU A 54 -1.76 -22.43 32.68
N ASN A 55 -2.94 -22.83 32.19
CA ASN A 55 -3.52 -24.15 32.39
C ASN A 55 -3.22 -25.11 31.22
N GLY A 56 -2.43 -24.66 30.23
CA GLY A 56 -2.07 -25.43 29.05
C GLY A 56 -3.12 -25.43 27.94
N ASN A 57 -4.19 -24.64 28.04
CA ASN A 57 -5.21 -24.61 27.00
C ASN A 57 -4.77 -23.79 25.79
N MET A 58 -4.98 -24.35 24.61
CA MET A 58 -4.69 -23.70 23.34
C MET A 58 -5.85 -22.81 22.90
N LYS A 59 -5.59 -21.51 22.75
CA LYS A 59 -6.53 -20.51 22.20
C LYS A 59 -6.03 -20.01 20.86
N ARG A 60 -6.84 -20.14 19.80
CA ARG A 60 -6.49 -19.60 18.48
C ARG A 60 -6.57 -18.08 18.51
N VAL A 61 -5.54 -17.43 17.99
CA VAL A 61 -5.50 -15.97 17.83
C VAL A 61 -5.67 -15.66 16.34
N PRO A 62 -6.78 -15.01 15.93
CA PRO A 62 -6.93 -14.57 14.55
C PRO A 62 -5.93 -13.43 14.26
N ILE A 63 -5.20 -13.55 13.16
CA ILE A 63 -4.26 -12.52 12.67
C ILE A 63 -4.99 -11.48 11.82
N LEU A 64 -6.11 -11.90 11.21
CA LEU A 64 -6.93 -11.04 10.36
C LEU A 64 -7.64 -10.01 11.23
N ALA A 65 -7.03 -8.83 11.35
CA ALA A 65 -7.80 -7.61 11.54
C ALA A 65 -8.67 -7.46 10.29
N GLU A 66 -9.98 -7.66 10.46
CA GLU A 66 -10.94 -7.23 9.46
C GLU A 66 -10.67 -5.74 9.14
N HIS A 67 -10.55 -5.43 7.86
CA HIS A 67 -10.69 -4.07 7.33
C HIS A 67 -11.99 -4.03 6.56
#